data_AF-A0A9E2G7B9-F1
#
_entry.id   AF-A0A9E2G7B9-F1
#
_cell.length_a   1.000
_cell.length_b   1.000
_cell.length_c   1.000
_cell.angle_alpha   90.00
_cell.angle_beta   90.00
_cell.angle_gamma   90.00
#
_symmetry.space_group_name_H-M   'P 1'
#
loop_
_entity.id
_entity.type
_entity.pdbx_description
1 polymer ?
#
loop_
_entity_poly.entity_id
_entity_poly.type
_entity_poly.pdbx_seq_one_letter_code
_entity_poly.pdbx_strand_id
1 'polypeptide(L)'
;MTSMFIMLTPLIVSASLQFNLLTSSLNILPENQPYLANLQTFLEDRRSPLPTGELLKYSNWEMMVALSNAESGYGKHCAGDYNAWGIKDFRKGSDNFGGTRDFTSWAESVEYTSKLLYKYDAMDGEPTPASMVAKWKYVKPYDHWIRNVQYALNGIDNKVIKPAKEILV
;
A
#
# COMPACT_ATOMS: atom_id res chain seq x y z
N MET A 1 33.17 -46.95 -28.79
CA MET A 1 32.10 -45.94 -28.87
C MET A 1 31.44 -45.87 -27.50
N THR A 2 31.90 -44.96 -26.65
CA THR A 2 31.44 -44.80 -25.27
C THR A 2 30.44 -43.66 -25.24
N SER A 3 29.14 -43.98 -25.17
CA SER A 3 28.10 -42.98 -25.03
C SER A 3 28.15 -42.35 -23.64
N MET A 4 28.44 -41.05 -23.62
CA MET A 4 28.37 -40.22 -22.42
C MET A 4 26.92 -39.75 -22.25
N PHE A 5 26.20 -40.35 -21.30
CA PHE A 5 24.90 -39.85 -20.86
C PHE A 5 25.13 -38.60 -20.03
N ILE A 6 24.84 -37.43 -20.59
CA ILE A 6 24.74 -36.18 -19.83
C ILE A 6 23.35 -36.17 -19.18
N MET A 7 23.28 -36.53 -17.89
CA MET A 7 22.10 -36.21 -17.09
C MET A 7 22.08 -34.70 -16.85
N LEU A 8 21.26 -33.99 -17.62
CA LEU A 8 20.79 -32.66 -17.25
C LEU A 8 19.78 -32.80 -16.12
N THR A 9 20.23 -32.60 -14.89
CA THR A 9 19.31 -32.39 -13.77
C THR A 9 18.59 -31.06 -13.98
N PRO A 10 17.26 -31.01 -13.88
CA PRO A 10 16.57 -29.73 -13.85
C PRO A 10 16.99 -29.00 -12.59
N LEU A 11 17.52 -27.78 -12.78
CA LEU A 11 17.80 -26.83 -11.71
C LEU A 11 16.45 -26.41 -11.11
N ILE A 12 15.95 -27.17 -10.13
CA ILE A 12 14.79 -26.76 -9.32
C ILE A 12 15.28 -25.63 -8.41
N VAL A 13 15.24 -24.40 -8.93
CA VAL A 13 15.39 -23.21 -8.10
C VAL A 13 14.18 -23.20 -7.17
N SER A 14 14.43 -23.43 -5.87
CA SER A 14 13.38 -23.42 -4.85
C SER A 14 12.55 -22.14 -4.95
N ALA A 15 11.22 -22.25 -4.83
CA ALA A 15 10.30 -21.11 -4.82
C ALA A 15 10.70 -20.05 -3.76
N SER A 16 11.33 -20.48 -2.66
CA SER A 16 11.88 -19.59 -1.63
C SER A 16 13.01 -18.69 -2.16
N LEU A 17 13.85 -19.19 -3.08
CA LEU A 17 14.92 -18.40 -3.70
C LEU A 17 14.37 -17.42 -4.74
N GLN A 18 13.34 -17.82 -5.49
CA GLN A 18 12.65 -16.96 -6.44
C GLN A 18 11.91 -15.82 -5.70
N PHE A 19 11.26 -16.12 -4.57
CA PHE A 19 10.63 -15.12 -3.72
C PHE A 19 11.65 -14.13 -3.11
N ASN A 20 12.80 -14.63 -2.65
CA ASN A 20 13.88 -13.78 -2.11
C ASN A 20 14.51 -12.87 -3.19
N LEU A 21 14.61 -13.33 -4.44
CA LEU A 21 15.10 -12.51 -5.55
C LEU A 21 14.06 -11.46 -5.99
N LEU A 22 12.77 -11.82 -6.03
CA LEU A 22 11.70 -10.89 -6.35
C LEU A 22 11.58 -9.78 -5.30
N THR A 23 11.62 -10.15 -4.01
CA THR A 23 11.58 -9.21 -2.88
C THR A 23 12.80 -8.29 -2.81
N SER A 24 13.98 -8.78 -3.18
CA SER A 24 15.20 -7.95 -3.28
C SER A 24 15.12 -6.91 -4.39
N SER A 25 14.42 -7.21 -5.49
CA SER A 25 14.22 -6.26 -6.60
C SER A 25 13.20 -5.15 -6.31
N LEU A 26 12.35 -5.35 -5.29
CA LEU A 26 11.26 -4.43 -4.95
C LEU A 26 11.67 -3.30 -4.01
N ASN A 27 12.94 -3.20 -3.58
CA ASN A 27 13.43 -2.15 -2.66
C ASN A 27 12.55 -1.95 -1.40
N ILE A 28 11.86 -3.01 -0.95
CA ILE A 28 11.01 -2.97 0.24
C ILE A 28 11.90 -2.73 1.46
N LEU A 29 11.44 -1.86 2.38
CA LEU A 29 12.17 -1.60 3.62
C LEU A 29 12.35 -2.90 4.43
N PRO A 30 13.54 -3.19 4.97
CA PRO A 30 13.80 -4.44 5.69
C PRO A 30 12.77 -4.76 6.79
N GLU A 31 12.35 -3.74 7.54
CA GLU A 31 11.34 -3.83 8.60
C GLU A 31 9.93 -4.19 8.09
N ASN A 32 9.65 -3.93 6.82
CA ASN A 32 8.36 -4.17 6.19
C ASN A 32 8.28 -5.52 5.44
N GLN A 33 9.42 -6.17 5.19
CA GLN A 33 9.48 -7.47 4.50
C GLN A 33 8.57 -8.54 5.12
N PRO A 34 8.48 -8.68 6.47
CA PRO A 34 7.60 -9.68 7.09
C PRO A 34 6.11 -9.52 6.75
N TYR A 35 5.69 -8.31 6.34
CA TYR A 35 4.28 -8.00 6.07
C TYR A 35 3.86 -8.28 4.63
N LEU A 36 4.80 -8.54 3.70
CA LEU A 36 4.52 -8.63 2.26
C LEU A 36 3.40 -9.62 1.93
N ALA A 37 3.51 -10.86 2.40
CA ALA A 37 2.53 -11.90 2.10
C ALA A 37 1.14 -11.62 2.70
N ASN A 38 1.10 -11.13 3.94
CA ASN A 38 -0.16 -10.85 4.62
C ASN A 38 -0.84 -9.62 4.02
N LEU A 39 -0.09 -8.58 3.67
CA LEU A 39 -0.64 -7.40 3.01
C LEU A 39 -1.16 -7.76 1.62
N GLN A 40 -0.46 -8.63 0.91
CA GLN A 40 -0.89 -9.07 -0.42
C GLN A 40 -2.23 -9.79 -0.33
N THR A 41 -2.33 -10.78 0.57
CA THR A 41 -3.59 -11.49 0.84
C THR A 41 -4.69 -10.53 1.26
N PHE A 42 -4.40 -9.60 2.18
CA PHE A 42 -5.35 -8.61 2.66
C PHE A 42 -5.94 -7.74 1.53
N LEU A 43 -5.12 -7.31 0.58
CA LEU A 43 -5.53 -6.49 -0.56
C LEU A 43 -6.23 -7.32 -1.65
N GLU A 44 -5.78 -8.55 -1.89
CA GLU A 44 -6.44 -9.49 -2.81
C GLU A 44 -7.86 -9.84 -2.36
N ASP A 45 -8.06 -10.13 -1.06
CA ASP A 45 -9.39 -10.37 -0.46
C ASP A 45 -10.34 -9.17 -0.67
N ARG A 46 -9.79 -7.97 -0.76
CA ARG A 46 -10.51 -6.72 -1.00
C ARG A 46 -10.65 -6.37 -2.47
N ARG A 47 -10.08 -7.16 -3.37
CA ARG A 47 -9.96 -6.91 -4.82
C ARG A 47 -9.29 -5.57 -5.12
N SER A 48 -8.29 -5.22 -4.34
CA SER A 48 -7.55 -3.97 -4.48
C SER A 48 -6.50 -4.06 -5.60
N PRO A 49 -6.38 -3.05 -6.47
CA PRO A 49 -5.29 -2.97 -7.44
C PRO A 49 -3.97 -2.44 -6.86
N LEU A 50 -3.92 -2.10 -5.56
CA LEU A 50 -2.75 -1.47 -4.96
C LEU A 50 -1.56 -2.44 -4.89
N PRO A 51 -0.37 -2.04 -5.40
CA PRO A 51 0.80 -2.91 -5.36
C PRO A 51 1.48 -2.91 -3.99
N THR A 52 1.46 -4.06 -3.32
CA THR A 52 2.08 -4.26 -2.01
C THR A 52 3.58 -3.95 -1.98
N GLY A 53 4.31 -4.40 -3.00
CA GLY A 53 5.75 -4.16 -3.10
C GLY A 53 6.10 -2.67 -3.15
N GLU A 54 5.27 -1.84 -3.77
CA GLU A 54 5.47 -0.39 -3.81
C GLU A 54 5.11 0.27 -2.48
N LEU A 55 4.01 -0.15 -1.85
CA LEU A 55 3.56 0.38 -0.57
C LEU A 55 4.62 0.16 0.53
N LEU A 56 5.18 -1.05 0.60
CA LEU A 56 6.11 -1.46 1.66
C LEU A 56 7.52 -0.85 1.52
N LYS A 57 7.78 -0.04 0.49
CA LYS A 57 8.97 0.83 0.39
C LYS A 57 8.96 2.00 1.37
N TYR A 58 7.83 2.27 2.02
CA TYR A 58 7.65 3.46 2.85
C TYR A 58 7.22 3.08 4.27
N SER A 59 7.71 3.81 5.28
CA SER A 59 7.39 3.55 6.69
C SER A 59 5.94 3.91 7.07
N ASN A 60 5.29 4.78 6.30
CA ASN A 60 3.89 5.21 6.51
C ASN A 60 2.88 4.41 5.69
N TRP A 61 3.23 3.20 5.24
CA TRP A 61 2.40 2.38 4.35
C TRP A 61 1.04 2.03 4.94
N GLU A 62 0.95 1.78 6.26
CA GLU A 62 -0.30 1.46 6.94
C GLU A 62 -1.33 2.56 6.75
N MET A 63 -0.90 3.81 6.93
CA MET A 63 -1.75 4.98 6.74
C MET A 63 -2.13 5.15 5.27
N MET A 64 -1.19 4.95 4.33
CA MET A 64 -1.52 5.00 2.90
C MET A 64 -2.62 3.99 2.53
N VAL A 65 -2.51 2.74 3.01
CA VAL A 65 -3.53 1.71 2.77
C VAL A 65 -4.86 2.10 3.44
N ALA A 66 -4.83 2.58 4.68
CA ALA A 66 -6.03 2.97 5.40
C ALA A 66 -6.78 4.15 4.75
N LEU A 67 -6.04 5.15 4.27
CA LEU A 67 -6.62 6.29 3.53
C LEU A 67 -7.25 5.83 2.22
N SER A 68 -6.59 4.93 1.49
CA SER A 68 -7.13 4.40 0.23
C SER A 68 -8.49 3.70 0.42
N ASN A 69 -8.73 3.07 1.59
CA ASN A 69 -10.05 2.52 1.93
C ASN A 69 -11.12 3.60 1.97
N ALA A 70 -10.84 4.68 2.70
CA ALA A 70 -11.79 5.77 2.89
C ALA A 70 -12.07 6.54 1.60
N GLU A 71 -11.05 6.71 0.75
CA GLU A 71 -11.14 7.52 -0.47
C GLU A 71 -11.69 6.75 -1.67
N SER A 72 -11.31 5.48 -1.84
CA SER A 72 -11.58 4.73 -3.07
C SER A 72 -11.91 3.25 -2.84
N GLY A 73 -12.13 2.84 -1.59
CA GLY A 73 -12.34 1.44 -1.24
C GLY A 73 -11.12 0.59 -1.60
N TYR A 74 -9.91 1.02 -1.22
CA TYR A 74 -8.64 0.39 -1.55
C TYR A 74 -8.28 0.47 -3.05
N GLY A 75 -8.60 1.57 -3.72
CA GLY A 75 -8.30 1.77 -5.14
C GLY A 75 -9.31 1.15 -6.12
N LYS A 76 -10.39 0.53 -5.63
CA LYS A 76 -11.46 -0.01 -6.49
C LYS A 76 -12.20 1.07 -7.28
N HIS A 77 -12.30 2.26 -6.69
CA HIS A 77 -13.01 3.41 -7.25
C HIS A 77 -12.06 4.61 -7.31
N CYS A 78 -10.97 4.49 -8.07
CA CYS A 78 -10.01 5.57 -8.22
C CYS A 78 -10.65 6.82 -8.83
N ALA A 79 -10.24 7.99 -8.33
CA ALA A 79 -10.64 9.27 -8.87
C ALA A 79 -9.52 9.78 -9.79
N GLY A 80 -9.43 9.21 -11.00
CA GLY A 80 -8.32 9.40 -11.94
C GLY A 80 -7.36 8.21 -11.99
N ASP A 81 -6.43 8.25 -12.93
CA ASP A 81 -5.50 7.13 -13.19
C ASP A 81 -4.55 6.94 -12.00
N TYR A 82 -4.57 5.71 -11.45
CA TYR A 82 -3.77 5.30 -10.29
C TYR A 82 -3.92 6.20 -9.05
N ASN A 83 -5.05 6.91 -8.90
CA ASN A 83 -5.29 7.83 -7.78
C ASN A 83 -6.29 7.24 -6.77
N ALA A 84 -5.77 6.40 -5.88
CA ALA A 84 -6.56 5.79 -4.82
C ALA A 84 -6.84 6.71 -3.62
N TRP A 85 -6.27 7.91 -3.59
CA TRP A 85 -6.27 8.82 -2.43
C TRP A 85 -7.01 10.14 -2.68
N GLY A 86 -7.67 10.29 -3.84
CA GLY A 86 -8.44 11.50 -4.16
C GLY A 86 -7.58 12.77 -4.27
N ILE A 87 -6.30 12.63 -4.58
CA ILE A 87 -5.35 13.75 -4.60
C ILE A 87 -5.75 14.73 -5.70
N LYS A 88 -5.96 16.00 -5.35
CA LYS A 88 -6.31 17.06 -6.29
C LYS A 88 -5.09 17.71 -6.93
N ASP A 89 -5.22 18.07 -8.19
CA ASP A 89 -4.29 18.94 -8.91
C ASP A 89 -5.10 19.97 -9.70
N PHE A 90 -5.32 21.16 -9.13
CA PHE A 90 -6.12 22.21 -9.79
C PHE A 90 -5.45 22.81 -11.04
N ARG A 91 -4.23 22.39 -11.39
CA ARG A 91 -3.53 22.85 -12.61
C ARG A 91 -3.57 21.82 -13.73
N LYS A 92 -3.68 20.53 -13.39
CA LYS A 92 -3.57 19.40 -14.34
C LYS A 92 -4.56 18.25 -14.08
N GLY A 93 -5.52 18.44 -13.18
CA GLY A 93 -6.44 17.42 -12.75
C GLY A 93 -7.57 17.21 -13.75
N SER A 94 -8.13 16.01 -13.73
CA SER A 94 -9.22 15.61 -14.60
C SER A 94 -10.52 16.29 -14.22
N ASP A 95 -11.14 17.01 -15.16
CA ASP A 95 -12.44 17.65 -14.96
C ASP A 95 -13.55 16.62 -14.65
N ASN A 96 -13.41 15.40 -15.16
CA ASN A 96 -14.36 14.29 -14.95
C ASN A 96 -14.38 13.80 -13.50
N PHE A 97 -13.32 14.06 -12.74
CA PHE A 97 -13.20 13.65 -11.33
C PHE A 97 -13.02 14.86 -10.40
N GLY A 98 -13.46 16.05 -10.83
CA GLY A 98 -13.45 17.24 -9.98
C GLY A 98 -12.04 17.78 -9.70
N GLY A 99 -11.14 17.67 -10.69
CA GLY A 99 -9.77 18.18 -10.63
C GLY A 99 -8.80 17.25 -9.90
N THR A 100 -9.07 15.95 -9.85
CA THR A 100 -8.12 14.97 -9.29
C THR A 100 -6.99 14.68 -10.24
N ARG A 101 -5.81 14.45 -9.69
CA ARG A 101 -4.58 14.19 -10.43
C ARG A 101 -4.61 12.80 -11.07
N ASP A 102 -4.24 12.73 -12.35
CA ASP A 102 -3.86 11.48 -13.00
C ASP A 102 -2.36 11.23 -12.78
N PHE A 103 -2.00 10.01 -12.42
CA PHE A 103 -0.62 9.55 -12.32
C PHE A 103 -0.30 8.61 -13.48
N THR A 104 0.99 8.46 -13.79
CA THR A 104 1.44 7.58 -14.87
C THR A 104 1.51 6.12 -14.42
N SER A 105 1.65 5.88 -13.11
CA SER A 105 1.77 4.54 -12.54
C SER A 105 1.42 4.52 -11.06
N TRP A 106 1.17 3.32 -10.52
CA TRP A 106 1.05 3.12 -9.08
C TRP A 106 2.30 3.52 -8.30
N ALA A 107 3.51 3.23 -8.82
CA ALA A 107 4.76 3.57 -8.15
C ALA A 107 4.87 5.10 -7.93
N GLU A 108 4.57 5.89 -8.97
CA GLU A 108 4.54 7.36 -8.88
C GLU A 108 3.51 7.83 -7.84
N SER A 109 2.30 7.26 -7.88
CA SER A 109 1.20 7.66 -7.01
C SER A 109 1.45 7.31 -5.53
N VAL A 110 2.00 6.12 -5.25
CA VAL A 110 2.40 5.69 -3.91
C VAL A 110 3.52 6.59 -3.37
N GLU A 111 4.55 6.84 -4.17
CA GLU A 111 5.65 7.73 -3.78
C GLU A 111 5.13 9.14 -3.45
N TYR A 112 4.28 9.70 -4.33
CA TYR A 112 3.69 11.01 -4.14
C TYR A 112 2.84 11.05 -2.86
N THR A 113 2.01 10.05 -2.64
CA THR A 113 1.15 9.93 -1.45
C THR A 113 2.00 9.87 -0.17
N SER A 114 3.03 9.02 -0.15
CA SER A 114 3.92 8.92 1.01
C SER A 114 4.56 10.27 1.33
N LYS A 115 5.08 10.97 0.31
CA LYS A 115 5.64 12.33 0.47
C LYS A 115 4.59 13.34 0.91
N LEU A 116 3.36 13.26 0.38
CA LEU A 116 2.28 14.16 0.72
C LEU A 116 1.91 14.06 2.21
N LEU A 117 1.88 12.83 2.76
CA LEU A 117 1.63 12.60 4.18
C LEU A 117 2.70 13.23 5.08
N TYR A 118 3.95 13.30 4.63
CA TYR A 118 5.03 13.98 5.36
C TYR A 118 5.14 15.49 5.04
N LYS A 119 4.64 15.93 3.89
CA LYS A 119 4.62 17.35 3.50
C LYS A 119 3.71 18.19 4.38
N TYR A 120 2.73 17.57 5.06
CA TYR A 120 1.82 18.23 6.00
C TYR A 120 2.26 18.18 7.46
N ASP A 121 3.60 18.18 7.68
CA ASP A 121 4.31 19.00 8.67
C ASP A 121 5.35 18.19 9.48
N ALA A 122 6.60 18.64 9.44
CA ALA A 122 7.66 18.13 10.32
C ALA A 122 7.49 18.63 11.78
N MET A 123 6.55 19.53 12.04
CA MET A 123 6.27 20.14 13.35
C MET A 123 4.98 19.66 14.04
N ASP A 124 4.08 18.90 13.37
CA ASP A 124 2.73 18.58 13.92
C ASP A 124 2.55 17.21 14.58
N GLY A 125 3.57 16.33 14.54
CA GLY A 125 3.53 14.99 15.12
C GLY A 125 3.04 13.88 14.18
N GLU A 126 2.79 12.68 14.71
CA GLU A 126 2.41 11.51 13.89
C GLU A 126 1.06 11.70 13.15
N PRO A 127 0.94 11.21 11.90
CA PRO A 127 -0.31 11.24 11.13
C PRO A 127 -1.35 10.32 11.77
N THR A 128 -2.20 10.85 12.63
CA THR A 128 -3.40 10.15 13.12
C THR A 128 -4.62 10.62 12.33
N PRO A 129 -5.65 9.77 12.11
CA PRO A 129 -6.84 10.19 11.37
C PRO A 129 -7.52 11.44 11.94
N ALA A 130 -7.50 11.59 13.28
CA ALA A 130 -8.04 12.77 13.96
C ALA A 130 -7.18 14.02 13.73
N SER A 131 -5.84 13.92 13.74
CA SER A 131 -4.95 15.06 13.48
C SER A 131 -5.03 15.51 12.01
N MET A 132 -5.15 14.58 11.07
CA MET A 132 -5.31 14.90 9.63
C MET A 132 -6.57 15.72 9.33
N VAL A 133 -7.66 15.47 10.06
CA VAL A 133 -8.91 16.21 9.89
C VAL A 133 -8.87 17.55 10.64
N ALA A 134 -8.43 17.56 11.90
CA ALA A 134 -8.50 18.74 12.76
C ALA A 134 -7.44 19.80 12.42
N LYS A 135 -6.22 19.37 12.09
CA LYS A 135 -5.09 20.27 11.83
C LYS A 135 -4.83 20.46 10.33
N TRP A 136 -4.86 19.38 9.55
CA TRP A 136 -4.33 19.40 8.18
C TRP A 136 -5.33 19.84 7.12
N LYS A 137 -6.61 20.02 7.47
CA LYS A 137 -7.69 20.41 6.56
C LYS A 137 -7.75 19.53 5.29
N TYR A 138 -7.24 18.29 5.38
CA TYR A 138 -7.10 17.38 4.24
C TYR A 138 -8.47 16.96 3.71
N VAL A 139 -9.42 16.75 4.63
CA VAL A 139 -10.85 16.57 4.38
C VAL A 139 -11.60 17.49 5.33
N LYS A 140 -12.75 18.06 4.90
CA LYS A 140 -13.66 18.76 5.83
C LYS A 140 -14.05 17.77 6.94
N PRO A 141 -14.04 18.16 8.23
CA PRO A 141 -14.29 17.22 9.31
C PRO A 141 -15.61 16.48 9.13
N TYR A 142 -15.48 15.16 9.01
CA TYR A 142 -16.60 14.28 8.80
C TYR A 142 -16.32 12.95 9.48
N ASP A 143 -17.04 12.68 10.57
CA ASP A 143 -16.76 11.55 11.47
C ASP A 143 -16.77 10.20 10.76
N HIS A 144 -17.55 10.05 9.68
CA HIS A 144 -17.58 8.83 8.89
C HIS A 144 -16.21 8.51 8.26
N TRP A 145 -15.49 9.53 7.78
CA TRP A 145 -14.19 9.35 7.16
C TRP A 145 -13.17 8.85 8.17
N ILE A 146 -13.12 9.50 9.35
CA ILE A 146 -12.24 9.09 10.45
C ILE A 146 -12.51 7.64 10.84
N ARG A 147 -13.78 7.25 11.00
CA ARG A 147 -14.17 5.87 11.32
C ARG A 147 -13.74 4.87 10.25
N ASN A 148 -13.85 5.22 8.96
CA ASN A 148 -13.42 4.34 7.86
C ASN A 148 -11.90 4.13 7.85
N VAL A 149 -11.12 5.17 8.13
CA VAL A 149 -9.66 5.06 8.24
C VAL A 149 -9.30 4.21 9.47
N GLN A 150 -9.90 4.47 10.63
CA GLN A 150 -9.67 3.67 11.85
C GLN A 150 -10.06 2.20 11.68
N TYR A 151 -11.20 1.93 11.02
CA TYR A 151 -11.63 0.57 10.70
C TYR A 151 -10.58 -0.15 9.83
N ALA A 152 -10.04 0.54 8.82
CA ALA A 152 -9.00 -0.02 7.97
C ALA A 152 -7.69 -0.28 8.75
N LEU A 153 -7.24 0.66 9.59
CA LEU A 153 -6.07 0.49 10.46
C LEU A 153 -6.23 -0.71 11.39
N ASN A 154 -7.39 -0.88 12.02
CA ASN A 154 -7.68 -2.05 12.85
C ASN A 154 -7.66 -3.36 12.05
N GLY A 155 -8.15 -3.32 10.81
CA GLY A 155 -8.07 -4.46 9.89
C GLY A 155 -6.63 -4.83 9.56
N ILE A 156 -5.77 -3.84 9.28
CA ILE A 156 -4.35 -4.02 9.00
C ILE A 156 -3.64 -4.60 10.22
N ASP A 157 -3.84 -4.02 11.41
CA ASP A 157 -3.21 -4.50 12.64
C ASP A 157 -3.54 -5.98 12.91
N ASN A 158 -4.82 -6.36 12.80
CA ASN A 158 -5.27 -7.71 13.11
C ASN A 158 -4.97 -8.76 12.03
N LYS A 159 -4.81 -8.36 10.77
CA LYS A 159 -4.68 -9.32 9.64
C LYS A 159 -3.32 -9.28 8.96
N VAL A 160 -2.59 -8.19 9.10
CA VAL A 160 -1.28 -7.99 8.45
C VAL A 160 -0.16 -8.04 9.47
N ILE A 161 -0.29 -7.29 10.57
CA ILE A 161 0.76 -7.14 11.59
C ILE A 161 0.69 -8.27 12.61
N LYS A 162 -0.51 -8.60 13.10
CA LYS A 162 -0.77 -9.61 14.13
C LYS A 162 -1.68 -10.72 13.60
N PRO A 163 -1.34 -11.39 12.48
CA PRO A 163 -2.26 -12.33 11.82
C PRO A 163 -2.79 -13.45 12.74
N ALA A 164 -2.03 -13.86 13.78
CA ALA A 164 -2.49 -14.37 15.08
C ALA A 164 -1.31 -14.93 15.91
N LYS A 165 -1.31 -14.64 17.22
CA LYS A 165 -0.86 -15.58 18.28
C LYS A 165 -2.09 -16.41 18.64
N GLU A 166 -2.35 -17.49 17.91
CA GLU A 166 -3.37 -18.52 18.18
C GLU A 166 -3.18 -19.49 17.01
N ILE A 167 -2.51 -20.64 17.16
CA ILE A 167 -3.01 -21.87 17.80
C ILE A 167 -1.81 -22.60 18.44
N LEU A 168 -1.75 -22.61 19.77
CA LEU A 168 -1.15 -23.69 20.57
C LEU A 168 -2.10 -23.89 21.75
N VAL A 169 -3.18 -24.63 21.51
CA VAL A 169 -3.98 -25.30 22.56
C VAL A 169 -4.03 -26.77 22.17
#